data_AF-A0A829QGI6-F1
#
_entry.id   AF-A0A829QGI6-F1
#
_cell.length_a   1.000
_cell.length_b   1.000
_cell.length_c   1.000
_cell.angle_alpha   90.00
_cell.angle_beta   90.00
_cell.angle_gamma   90.00
#
_symmetry.space_group_name_H-M   'P 1'
#
loop_
_entity.id
_entity.type
_entity.pdbx_description
1 polymer ?
#
loop_
_entity_poly.entity_id
_entity_poly.type
_entity_poly.pdbx_seq_one_letter_code
_entity_poly.pdbx_strand_id
1 'polypeptide(L)'
;MDTFVDWLMEDGHSIDIIDNYDEWLSRFETALRGLPDEQRRASVLPLLDAYRIPGNPRRAAATPNHVFRKAVQENNIGGDGADIPQIDRALIAKYIADLRAHRLL
;
A
#
# COMPACT_ATOMS: atom_id res chain seq x y z
N MET A 1 9.68 10.58 0.98
CA MET A 1 8.21 10.53 1.04
C MET A 1 7.78 9.15 0.60
N ASP A 2 6.58 8.71 0.98
CA ASP A 2 6.10 7.35 0.73
C ASP A 2 5.54 7.26 -0.70
N THR A 3 6.20 6.47 -1.56
CA THR A 3 5.92 6.39 -3.00
C THR A 3 4.45 6.08 -3.31
N PHE A 4 3.78 5.28 -2.49
CA PHE A 4 2.38 4.93 -2.74
C PHE A 4 1.44 6.10 -2.46
N VAL A 5 1.71 6.87 -1.42
CA VAL A 5 0.93 8.07 -1.08
C VAL A 5 1.16 9.16 -2.12
N ASP A 6 2.40 9.32 -2.58
CA ASP A 6 2.76 10.28 -3.63
C ASP A 6 1.94 10.01 -4.90
N TRP A 7 1.89 8.75 -5.35
CA TRP A 7 1.11 8.37 -6.52
C TRP A 7 -0.40 8.62 -6.36
N LEU A 8 -0.96 8.37 -5.18
CA LEU A 8 -2.37 8.65 -4.92
C LEU A 8 -2.68 10.15 -5.00
N MET A 9 -1.80 11.00 -4.45
CA MET A 9 -1.95 12.45 -4.55
C MET A 9 -1.81 12.94 -6.00
N GLU A 10 -0.85 12.39 -6.75
CA GLU A 10 -0.67 12.69 -8.18
C GLU A 10 -1.85 12.23 -9.04
N ASP A 11 -2.59 11.19 -8.62
CA ASP A 11 -3.85 10.73 -9.24
C ASP A 11 -5.07 11.60 -8.83
N GLY A 12 -4.87 12.64 -8.02
CA GLY A 12 -5.89 13.60 -7.61
C GLY A 12 -6.67 13.19 -6.34
N HIS A 13 -6.19 12.21 -5.59
CA HIS A 13 -6.76 11.87 -4.29
C HIS A 13 -6.29 12.86 -3.22
N SER A 14 -7.24 13.52 -2.55
CA SER A 14 -6.93 14.43 -1.45
C SER A 14 -6.44 13.62 -0.24
N ILE A 15 -5.15 13.73 0.07
CA ILE A 15 -4.52 13.11 1.24
C ILE A 15 -3.72 14.19 1.95
N ASP A 16 -4.05 14.42 3.22
CA ASP A 16 -3.32 15.36 4.07
C ASP A 16 -2.12 14.65 4.71
N ILE A 17 -0.94 15.23 4.56
CA ILE A 17 0.30 14.74 5.20
C ILE A 17 0.43 15.37 6.58
N ILE A 18 0.59 14.52 7.60
CA ILE A 18 0.79 14.93 8.99
C ILE A 18 2.19 14.47 9.41
N ASP A 19 3.07 15.42 9.74
CA ASP A 19 4.48 15.14 10.01
C ASP A 19 4.70 14.35 11.30
N ASN A 20 3.88 14.59 12.33
CA ASN A 20 3.98 13.89 13.60
C ASN A 20 3.25 12.55 13.52
N TYR A 21 3.97 11.44 13.75
CA TYR A 21 3.40 10.10 13.62
C TYR A 21 2.30 9.79 14.65
N ASP A 22 2.48 10.20 15.91
CA ASP A 22 1.49 9.97 16.96
C ASP A 22 0.21 10.77 16.70
N GLU A 23 0.37 12.00 16.20
CA GLU A 23 -0.75 12.83 15.76
C GLU A 23 -1.47 12.21 14.55
N TRP A 24 -0.71 11.77 13.54
CA TRP A 24 -1.23 11.05 12.39
C TRP A 24 -2.04 9.83 12.83
N LEU A 25 -1.47 8.98 13.70
CA LEU A 25 -2.10 7.75 14.15
C LEU A 25 -3.40 8.03 14.92
N SER A 26 -3.38 9.03 15.82
CA SER A 26 -4.56 9.42 16.59
C SER A 26 -5.70 9.93 15.69
N ARG A 27 -5.39 10.79 14.71
CA ARG A 27 -6.38 11.29 13.75
C ARG A 27 -6.86 10.20 12.81
N PHE A 28 -5.97 9.32 12.36
CA PHE A 28 -6.28 8.19 11.49
C PHE A 28 -7.22 7.21 12.18
N GLU A 29 -6.95 6.82 13.42
CA GLU A 29 -7.85 5.98 14.24
C GLU A 29 -9.24 6.60 14.38
N THR A 30 -9.30 7.90 14.65
CA THR A 30 -10.55 8.64 14.78
C THR A 30 -11.34 8.64 13.46
N ALA A 31 -10.67 8.89 12.33
CA ALA A 31 -11.27 8.84 11.00
C ALA A 31 -11.81 7.44 10.68
N LEU A 32 -11.02 6.38 10.95
CA LEU A 32 -11.44 4.98 10.73
C LEU A 32 -12.69 4.61 11.53
N ARG A 33 -12.79 5.05 12.79
CA ARG A 33 -13.99 4.83 13.62
C ARG A 33 -15.21 5.57 13.11
N GLY A 34 -15.00 6.74 12.50
CA GLY A 34 -16.05 7.58 11.90
C GLY A 34 -16.57 7.08 10.55
N LEU A 35 -15.94 6.06 9.94
CA LEU A 35 -16.37 5.51 8.65
C LEU A 35 -17.75 4.84 8.74
N PRO A 36 -18.54 4.84 7.65
CA PRO A 36 -19.71 3.99 7.50
C PRO A 36 -19.39 2.52 7.78
N ASP A 37 -20.37 1.76 8.30
CA ASP A 37 -20.16 0.39 8.79
C ASP A 37 -19.44 -0.55 7.80
N GLU A 38 -19.79 -0.48 6.52
CA GLU A 38 -19.18 -1.34 5.49
C GLU A 38 -17.70 -0.99 5.27
N GLN A 39 -17.38 0.30 5.11
CA GLN A 39 -16.01 0.79 4.97
C GLN A 39 -15.19 0.55 6.23
N ARG A 40 -15.78 0.78 7.41
CA ARG A 40 -15.13 0.56 8.71
C ARG A 40 -14.71 -0.90 8.88
N ARG A 41 -15.59 -1.86 8.53
CA ARG A 41 -15.28 -3.30 8.58
C ARG A 41 -14.22 -3.71 7.56
N ALA A 42 -14.18 -3.07 6.40
CA ALA A 42 -13.18 -3.31 5.36
C ALA A 42 -11.87 -2.53 5.58
N SER A 43 -11.80 -1.68 6.61
CA SER A 43 -10.62 -0.88 6.91
C SER A 43 -9.57 -1.64 7.73
N VAL A 44 -8.41 -1.01 7.91
CA VAL A 44 -7.34 -1.52 8.77
C VAL A 44 -7.60 -1.36 10.27
N LEU A 45 -8.76 -0.84 10.69
CA LEU A 45 -9.08 -0.62 12.11
C LEU A 45 -8.85 -1.84 13.01
N PRO A 46 -9.23 -3.09 12.62
CA PRO A 46 -8.94 -4.28 13.43
C PRO A 46 -7.45 -4.62 13.55
N LEU A 47 -6.61 -4.06 12.67
CA LEU A 47 -5.17 -4.28 12.60
C LEU A 47 -4.37 -3.03 13.01
N LEU A 48 -5.04 -2.03 13.60
CA LEU A 48 -4.42 -0.73 13.89
C LEU A 48 -3.22 -0.83 14.83
N ASP A 49 -3.20 -1.84 15.72
CA ASP A 49 -2.07 -2.09 16.61
C ASP A 49 -0.75 -2.32 15.86
N ALA A 50 -0.78 -2.81 14.63
CA ALA A 50 0.40 -2.97 13.77
C ALA A 50 1.02 -1.63 13.33
N TYR A 51 0.26 -0.53 13.41
CA TYR A 51 0.67 0.83 13.03
C TYR A 51 1.00 1.70 14.25
N ARG A 52 1.08 1.13 15.47
CA ARG A 52 1.49 1.91 16.66
C ARG A 52 2.94 2.35 16.63
N ILE A 53 3.78 1.66 15.86
CA ILE A 53 5.20 1.94 15.74
C ILE A 53 5.50 2.13 14.26
N PRO A 54 6.17 3.22 13.85
CA PRO A 54 6.58 3.42 12.47
C PRO A 54 7.36 2.21 11.92
N GLY A 55 7.02 1.79 10.71
CA GLY A 55 7.75 0.73 10.02
C GLY A 55 9.21 1.13 9.79
N ASN A 56 10.14 0.20 10.02
CA ASN A 56 11.56 0.46 9.76
C ASN A 56 11.83 0.32 8.25
N PRO A 57 12.31 1.37 7.55
CA PRO A 57 12.56 1.31 6.12
C PRO A 57 13.60 0.24 5.79
N ARG A 58 13.28 -0.63 4.82
CA ARG A 58 14.17 -1.68 4.33
C ARG A 58 14.49 -1.46 2.87
N ARG A 59 15.78 -1.39 2.54
CA ARG A 59 16.27 -1.23 1.16
C ARG A 59 16.36 -2.55 0.37
N ALA A 60 16.02 -3.68 0.99
CA ALA A 60 16.14 -5.00 0.38
C ALA A 60 15.08 -5.97 0.89
N ALA A 61 14.85 -7.03 0.12
CA ALA A 61 14.02 -8.15 0.53
C ALA A 61 14.50 -8.70 1.88
N ALA A 62 13.54 -9.02 2.76
CA ALA A 62 13.85 -9.59 4.07
C ALA A 62 14.53 -10.96 3.98
N THR A 63 14.41 -11.62 2.83
CA THR A 63 14.96 -12.95 2.55
C THR A 63 15.69 -12.96 1.21
N PRO A 64 16.76 -13.76 1.06
CA PRO A 64 17.44 -13.95 -0.22
C PRO A 64 16.48 -14.52 -1.26
N ASN A 65 16.37 -13.87 -2.42
CA ASN A 65 15.44 -14.24 -3.50
C ASN A 65 16.15 -14.67 -4.80
N HIS A 66 17.47 -14.85 -4.77
CA HIS A 66 18.29 -15.10 -5.96
C HIS A 66 17.90 -16.38 -6.73
N VAL A 67 17.60 -17.49 -6.04
CA VAL A 67 17.17 -18.74 -6.68
C VAL A 67 15.83 -18.55 -7.40
N PHE A 68 14.89 -17.87 -6.75
CA PHE A 68 13.58 -17.61 -7.34
C PHE A 68 13.66 -16.65 -8.53
N ARG A 69 14.40 -15.55 -8.40
CA ARG A 69 14.66 -14.61 -9.50
C ARG A 69 15.27 -15.32 -10.71
N LYS A 70 16.25 -16.19 -10.48
CA LYS A 70 16.89 -16.97 -11.53
C LYS A 70 15.88 -17.88 -12.24
N ALA A 71 15.04 -18.60 -11.49
CA ALA A 71 14.02 -19.45 -12.08
C ALA A 71 12.99 -18.66 -12.92
N VAL A 72 12.60 -17.46 -12.47
CA VAL A 72 11.73 -16.54 -13.21
C VAL A 72 12.34 -16.15 -14.56
N GLN A 73 13.61 -15.74 -14.55
CA GLN A 73 14.38 -15.36 -15.73
C GLN A 73 14.55 -16.54 -16.71
N GLU A 74 14.98 -17.71 -16.21
CA GLU A 74 15.23 -18.90 -17.03
C GLU A 74 13.97 -19.46 -17.68
N ASN A 75 12.80 -19.29 -17.05
CA ASN A 75 11.51 -19.73 -17.58
C ASN A 75 10.75 -18.62 -18.33
N ASN A 76 11.39 -17.46 -18.56
CA ASN A 76 10.80 -16.30 -19.24
C ASN A 76 9.42 -15.88 -18.68
N ILE A 77 9.27 -15.95 -17.36
CA ILE A 77 8.01 -15.61 -16.69
C ILE A 77 7.86 -14.08 -16.73
N GLY A 78 6.78 -13.60 -17.34
CA GLY A 78 6.51 -12.17 -17.52
C GLY A 78 6.82 -11.63 -18.92
N GLY A 79 7.38 -12.44 -19.82
CA GLY A 79 7.66 -12.04 -21.20
C GLY A 79 8.89 -11.16 -21.34
N ASP A 80 8.86 -10.17 -22.24
CA ASP A 80 10.00 -9.28 -22.49
C ASP A 80 10.40 -8.55 -21.20
N GLY A 81 11.65 -8.75 -20.77
CA GLY A 81 12.15 -8.24 -19.49
C GLY A 81 11.87 -9.14 -18.29
N ALA A 82 11.70 -10.46 -18.50
CA ALA A 82 11.48 -11.47 -17.47
C ALA A 82 12.39 -11.27 -16.24
N ASP A 83 11.79 -10.77 -15.16
CA ASP A 83 12.34 -10.66 -13.80
C ASP A 83 11.14 -10.55 -12.85
N ILE A 84 11.40 -10.53 -11.54
CA ILE A 84 10.39 -10.25 -10.53
C ILE A 84 9.87 -8.82 -10.73
N PRO A 85 8.58 -8.63 -11.01
CA PRO A 85 8.03 -7.31 -11.28
C PRO A 85 8.16 -6.40 -10.05
N GLN A 86 8.36 -5.11 -10.31
CA GLN A 86 8.30 -4.08 -9.29
C GLN A 86 6.85 -3.59 -9.16
N ILE A 87 6.49 -3.10 -7.97
CA ILE A 87 5.21 -2.44 -7.77
C ILE A 87 5.28 -1.09 -8.50
N ASP A 88 4.26 -0.80 -9.30
CA ASP A 88 4.14 0.44 -10.05
C ASP A 88 2.86 1.22 -9.69
N ARG A 89 2.76 2.43 -10.22
CA ARG A 89 1.59 3.31 -10.04
C ARG A 89 0.30 2.69 -10.59
N ALA A 90 0.38 1.88 -11.65
CA ALA A 90 -0.78 1.24 -12.26
C ALA A 90 -1.45 0.25 -11.30
N LEU A 91 -0.66 -0.49 -10.51
CA LEU A 91 -1.22 -1.35 -9.47
C LEU A 91 -1.97 -0.54 -8.41
N ILE A 92 -1.40 0.59 -7.93
CA ILE A 92 -2.06 1.44 -6.93
C ILE A 92 -3.35 2.05 -7.47
N ALA A 93 -3.36 2.55 -8.71
CA ALA A 93 -4.56 3.05 -9.37
C ALA A 93 -5.66 1.98 -9.49
N LYS A 94 -5.28 0.72 -9.74
CA LYS A 94 -6.21 -0.40 -9.78
C LYS A 94 -6.92 -0.61 -8.44
N TYR A 95 -6.23 -0.52 -7.30
CA TYR A 95 -6.86 -0.66 -5.98
C TYR A 95 -7.99 0.37 -5.78
N ILE A 96 -7.76 1.62 -6.16
CA ILE A 96 -8.78 2.66 -6.08
C ILE A 96 -9.97 2.34 -6.97
N ALA A 97 -9.72 1.94 -8.22
CA ALA A 97 -10.79 1.59 -9.16
C ALA A 97 -11.64 0.42 -8.63
N ASP A 98 -11.00 -0.61 -8.09
CA ASP A 98 -11.68 -1.79 -7.55
C ASP A 98 -12.46 -1.45 -6.27
N LEU A 99 -11.89 -0.66 -5.35
CA LEU A 99 -12.59 -0.22 -4.13
C LEU A 99 -13.86 0.58 -4.46
N ARG A 100 -13.81 1.47 -5.45
CA ARG A 100 -14.99 2.20 -5.96
C ARG A 100 -16.02 1.25 -6.57
N ALA A 101 -15.57 0.27 -7.38
CA ALA A 101 -16.46 -0.73 -7.96
C ALA A 101 -17.18 -1.57 -6.88
N HIS A 102 -16.52 -1.82 -5.75
CA HIS A 102 -17.07 -2.48 -4.58
C HIS A 102 -17.81 -1.54 -3.61
N ARG A 103 -17.93 -0.25 -3.91
CA ARG A 103 -18.55 0.79 -3.06
C ARG A 103 -17.90 0.93 -1.68
N LEU A 104 -16.62 0.61 -1.60
CA LEU A 104 -15.78 0.79 -0.41
C LEU A 104 -15.03 2.13 -0.43
N LEU A 105 -15.15 2.89 -1.52
CA LEU A 105 -14.64 4.25 -1.71
C LEU A 105 -15.65 5.09 -2.49
#